data_AF-A0AAE5BVG3-F1
#
_entry.id   AF-A0AAE5BVG3-F1
#
_cell.length_a   1.000
_cell.length_b   1.000
_cell.length_c   1.000
_cell.angle_alpha   90.00
_cell.angle_beta   90.00
_cell.angle_gamma   90.00
#
_symmetry.space_group_name_H-M   'P 1'
#
loop_
_entity.id
_entity.type
_entity.pdbx_description
1 polymer ?
#
loop_
_entity_poly.entity_id
_entity_poly.type
_entity_poly.pdbx_seq_one_letter_code
_entity_poly.pdbx_strand_id
1 'polypeptide(L)' 'MTEDILLLLGVASVWTLLAIGYAIAPWGDMIGYARVWGLGAALFFVVAALVWNAARQP' A
#
# COMPACT_ATOMS: atom_id res chain seq x y z
N MET A 1 -8.51 -14.04 -8.52
CA MET A 1 -7.61 -13.21 -9.34
C MET A 1 -8.04 -11.74 -9.33
N THR A 2 -9.16 -11.36 -9.96
CA THR A 2 -9.60 -9.95 -9.97
C THR A 2 -9.96 -9.43 -8.57
N GLU A 3 -10.71 -10.22 -7.80
CA GLU A 3 -11.05 -9.92 -6.40
C GLU A 3 -9.79 -9.67 -5.55
N ASP A 4 -8.78 -10.54 -5.66
CA ASP A 4 -7.52 -10.45 -4.91
C ASP A 4 -6.75 -9.16 -5.24
N ILE A 5 -6.74 -8.75 -6.51
CA ILE A 5 -6.09 -7.52 -6.96
C ILE A 5 -6.85 -6.30 -6.44
N LEU A 6 -8.18 -6.32 -6.45
CA LEU A 6 -9.00 -5.26 -5.86
C LEU A 6 -8.77 -5.14 -4.35
N LEU A 7 -8.66 -6.26 -3.64
CA LEU A 7 -8.31 -6.27 -2.21
C LEU A 7 -6.92 -5.68 -1.97
N LEU A 8 -5.92 -6.07 -2.76
CA LEU A 8 -4.55 -5.51 -2.66
C LEU A 8 -4.53 -4.00 -2.91
N LEU A 9 -5.25 -3.52 -3.93
CA LEU A 9 -5.39 -2.10 -4.21
C LEU A 9 -6.12 -1.35 -3.10
N GLY A 10 -7.14 -1.96 -2.50
CA GLY A 10 -7.86 -1.42 -1.35
C GLY A 10 -6.94 -1.24 -0.14
N VAL A 11 -6.18 -2.27 0.20
CA VAL A 11 -5.19 -2.22 1.29
C VAL A 11 -4.11 -1.18 1.00
N ALA A 12 -3.53 -1.17 -0.20
CA ALA A 12 -2.52 -0.20 -0.60
C ALA A 12 -3.03 1.25 -0.50
N SER A 13 -4.29 1.47 -0.85
CA SER A 13 -4.95 2.79 -0.75
C SER A 13 -5.08 3.24 0.71
N VAL A 14 -5.54 2.37 1.62
CA VAL A 14 -5.63 2.69 3.05
C VAL A 14 -4.25 3.01 3.63
N TRP A 15 -3.23 2.23 3.29
CA TRP A 15 -1.86 2.47 3.74
C TRP A 15 -1.31 3.79 3.20
N THR A 16 -1.64 4.14 1.95
CA THR A 16 -1.26 5.42 1.34
C THR A 16 -1.91 6.59 2.09
N LEU A 17 -3.20 6.50 2.41
CA LEU A 17 -3.90 7.51 3.19
C LEU A 17 -3.30 7.69 4.59
N LEU A 18 -2.93 6.59 5.26
CA LEU A 18 -2.24 6.64 6.53
C LEU A 18 -0.85 7.28 6.40
N ALA A 19 -0.08 6.93 5.37
CA ALA A 19 1.22 7.53 5.10
C ALA A 19 1.12 9.06 4.92
N ILE A 20 0.12 9.52 4.15
CA ILE A 20 -0.18 10.94 3.95
C ILE A 20 -0.59 11.59 5.28
N GLY A 21 -1.49 10.96 6.03
CA GLY A 21 -1.94 11.46 7.34
C GLY A 21 -0.77 11.67 8.30
N TYR A 22 0.11 10.68 8.43
CA TYR A 22 1.31 10.76 9.27
C TYR A 22 2.40 11.71 8.73
N ALA A 23 2.40 12.00 7.42
CA ALA A 23 3.31 13.00 6.85
C ALA A 23 2.86 14.44 7.15
N ILE A 24 1.53 14.66 7.17
CA ILE A 24 0.92 15.99 7.41
C ILE A 24 0.84 16.30 8.91
N ALA A 25 0.39 15.32 9.70
CA ALA A 25 0.16 15.48 11.13
C ALA A 25 0.75 14.28 11.88
N PRO A 26 2.08 14.22 12.05
CA PRO A 26 2.69 13.23 12.93
C PRO A 26 2.19 13.44 14.37
N TRP A 27 1.66 12.38 14.97
CA TRP A 27 1.09 12.41 16.32
C TRP A 27 1.99 11.71 17.33
N GLY A 28 2.21 12.36 18.49
CA GLY A 28 3.06 11.81 19.56
C GLY A 28 4.48 11.52 19.10
N ASP A 29 5.04 10.39 19.54
CA ASP A 29 6.39 9.94 19.18
C ASP A 29 6.47 9.23 17.80
N MET A 30 5.42 9.30 16.97
CA MET A 30 5.35 8.58 15.69
C MET A 30 6.07 9.30 14.53
N ILE A 31 7.13 10.06 14.83
CA ILE A 31 7.94 10.73 13.81
C ILE A 31 8.61 9.65 12.93
N GLY A 32 8.33 9.70 11.62
CA GLY A 32 8.84 8.73 10.65
C GLY A 32 7.88 7.60 10.28
N TYR A 33 6.72 7.47 10.94
CA TYR A 33 5.73 6.45 10.61
C TYR A 33 5.15 6.61 9.20
N ALA A 34 5.16 7.83 8.66
CA ALA A 34 4.84 8.08 7.25
C ALA A 34 5.66 7.20 6.29
N ARG A 35 6.95 6.94 6.59
CA ARG A 35 7.78 6.03 5.80
C ARG A 35 7.34 4.58 5.95
N VAL A 36 6.96 4.15 7.16
CA VAL A 36 6.52 2.77 7.41
C VAL A 36 5.25 2.47 6.62
N TRP A 37 4.25 3.35 6.73
CA TRP A 37 3.01 3.25 5.96
C TRP A 37 3.24 3.36 4.46
N GLY A 38 4.11 4.28 4.02
CA GLY A 38 4.44 4.47 2.61
C GLY A 38 5.16 3.27 1.99
N LEU A 39 6.13 2.68 2.71
CA LEU A 39 6.86 1.49 2.26
C LEU A 39 5.93 0.28 2.14
N GLY A 40 5.03 0.07 3.10
CA GLY A 40 4.08 -1.03 2.98
C GLY A 40 3.04 -0.80 1.89
N ALA A 41 2.58 0.44 1.67
CA ALA A 41 1.74 0.75 0.52
C ALA A 41 2.44 0.38 -0.80
N ALA A 42 3.71 0.76 -0.95
CA ALA A 42 4.52 0.40 -2.11
C ALA A 42 4.66 -1.12 -2.28
N LEU A 43 4.86 -1.86 -1.18
CA LEU A 43 4.89 -3.33 -1.20
C LEU A 43 3.58 -3.92 -1.74
N PHE A 44 2.43 -3.47 -1.25
CA PHE A 44 1.13 -3.97 -1.72
C PHE A 44 0.88 -3.64 -3.20
N PHE A 45 1.29 -2.47 -3.68
CA PHE A 45 1.24 -2.15 -5.11
C PHE A 45 2.13 -3.06 -5.95
N VAL A 46 3.34 -3.36 -5.48
CA VAL A 46 4.25 -4.31 -6.16
C VAL A 46 3.63 -5.70 -6.22
N VAL A 47 3.07 -6.21 -5.12
CA VAL A 47 2.40 -7.51 -5.09
C VAL A 47 1.21 -7.52 -6.05
N ALA A 48 0.37 -6.48 -6.05
CA ALA A 48 -0.75 -6.37 -6.99
C ALA A 48 -0.28 -6.43 -8.46
N ALA A 49 0.81 -5.72 -8.79
CA ALA A 49 1.39 -5.74 -10.12
C ALA A 49 1.96 -7.11 -10.51
N LEU A 50 2.61 -7.81 -9.57
CA LEU A 50 3.13 -9.16 -9.79
C LEU A 50 2.01 -10.18 -10.02
N VAL A 51 0.96 -10.16 -9.19
CA VAL A 51 -0.21 -11.04 -9.32
C VAL A 51 -0.91 -10.81 -10.65
N TRP A 52 -1.12 -9.54 -11.01
CA TRP A 52 -1.68 -9.16 -12.30
C TRP A 52 -0.86 -9.62 -13.49
N ASN A 53 0.47 -9.51 -13.41
CA ASN A 53 1.37 -9.99 -14.45
C ASN A 53 1.36 -11.52 -14.55
N ALA A 54 1.36 -12.23 -13.42
CA ALA A 54 1.25 -13.68 -13.37
C ALA A 54 -0.07 -14.17 -13.97
N ALA A 55 -1.18 -13.47 -13.71
CA ALA A 55 -2.49 -13.79 -14.26
C ALA A 55 -2.58 -13.63 -15.80
N ARG A 56 -1.61 -12.95 -16.42
CA ARG A 56 -1.53 -12.73 -17.87
C ARG A 56 -0.58 -13.68 -18.59
N GLN A 57 0.25 -14.42 -17.85
CA GLN A 57 1.10 -15.45 -18.43
C GLN A 57 0.23 -16.71 -18.64
N PRO A 58 0.20 -17.27 -19.86
CA PRO A 58 -0.65 -18.41 -20.21
C PRO A 58 -0.21 -19.71 -19.53
#